data_AF-K1UZ31-F1
#
_entry.id   AF-K1UZ31-F1
#
_cell.length_a   1.000
_cell.length_b   1.000
_cell.length_c   1.000
_cell.angle_alpha   90.00
_cell.angle_beta   90.00
_cell.angle_gamma   90.00
#
_symmetry.space_group_name_H-M   'P 1'
#
loop_
_entity.id
_entity.type
_entity.pdbx_description
1 polymer ?
#
loop_
_entity_poly.entity_id
_entity_poly.type
_entity_poly.pdbx_seq_one_letter_code
_entity_poly.pdbx_strand_id
1 'polypeptide(L)' 'MEWLGKAADHGSQFAQYRLGKIYLTGEPVPKDVEKALAYLTASADQGNQFAQYALGKLYLFGRMFLRIVSRPENG' A
#
# COMPACT_ATOMS: atom_id res chain seq x y z
N MET A 1 -13.18 -11.60 -5.07
CA MET A 1 -11.95 -10.98 -5.57
C MET A 1 -11.99 -10.74 -7.07
N GLU A 2 -12.57 -11.63 -7.87
CA GLU A 2 -12.54 -11.52 -9.34
C GLU A 2 -13.10 -10.20 -9.91
N TRP A 3 -14.29 -9.76 -9.50
CA TRP A 3 -14.87 -8.47 -9.92
C TRP A 3 -14.05 -7.26 -9.48
N LEU A 4 -13.39 -7.36 -8.31
CA LEU A 4 -12.55 -6.29 -7.79
C LEU A 4 -11.23 -6.20 -8.58
N GLY A 5 -10.66 -7.35 -8.95
CA GLY A 5 -9.53 -7.46 -9.89
C GLY A 5 -9.85 -6.78 -11.22
N LYS A 6 -10.92 -7.24 -11.88
CA LYS A 6 -11.37 -6.64 -13.16
C LYS A 6 -11.57 -5.12 -13.05
N ALA A 7 -12.24 -4.64 -12.00
CA ALA A 7 -12.43 -3.20 -11.82
C ALA A 7 -11.10 -2.45 -11.65
N ALA A 8 -10.14 -3.02 -10.94
CA ALA A 8 -8.81 -2.43 -10.77
C ALA A 8 -8.00 -2.44 -12.07
N ASP A 9 -8.09 -3.52 -12.86
CA ASP A 9 -7.46 -3.67 -14.17
C ASP A 9 -8.02 -2.66 -15.18
N HIS A 10 -9.33 -2.35 -15.07
CA HIS A 10 -9.99 -1.28 -15.83
C HIS A 10 -9.73 0.14 -15.29
N GLY A 11 -8.81 0.29 -14.32
CA GLY A 11 -8.38 1.60 -13.84
C GLY A 11 -9.24 2.21 -12.73
N SER A 12 -10.16 1.47 -12.11
CA SER A 12 -10.94 2.05 -10.99
C SER A 12 -10.04 2.34 -9.79
N GLN A 13 -9.79 3.62 -9.52
CA GLN A 13 -8.99 4.06 -8.36
C GLN A 13 -9.50 3.48 -7.03
N PHE A 14 -10.82 3.30 -6.86
CA PHE A 14 -11.36 2.73 -5.63
C PHE A 14 -11.10 1.22 -5.53
N ALA A 15 -11.14 0.51 -6.66
CA ALA A 15 -10.83 -0.91 -6.71
C ALA A 15 -9.34 -1.17 -6.48
N GLN A 16 -8.47 -0.39 -7.12
CA GLN A 16 -7.02 -0.42 -6.93
C GLN A 16 -6.67 -0.13 -5.47
N TYR A 17 -7.21 0.94 -4.86
CA TYR A 17 -7.02 1.21 -3.44
C TYR A 17 -7.42 0.02 -2.55
N ARG A 18 -8.58 -0.60 -2.84
CA ARG A 18 -9.08 -1.73 -2.07
C ARG A 18 -8.20 -2.97 -2.21
N LEU A 19 -7.73 -3.30 -3.41
CA LEU A 19 -6.76 -4.39 -3.61
C LEU A 19 -5.43 -4.10 -2.92
N GLY A 20 -4.93 -2.87 -3.02
CA GLY A 20 -3.73 -2.43 -2.33
C GLY A 20 -3.84 -2.66 -0.82
N LYS A 21 -4.98 -2.31 -0.21
CA LYS A 21 -5.24 -2.62 1.19
C LYS A 21 -5.30 -4.11 1.50
N ILE A 22 -5.99 -4.91 0.67
CA ILE A 22 -6.11 -6.36 0.87
C ILE A 22 -4.73 -7.03 0.88
N TYR A 23 -3.86 -6.67 -0.07
CA TYR A 23 -2.50 -7.18 -0.12
C TYR A 23 -1.61 -6.68 1.02
N LEU A 24 -1.88 -5.49 1.58
CA LEU A 24 -1.20 -4.99 2.79
C LEU A 24 -1.62 -5.73 4.05
N THR A 25 -2.92 -6.01 4.21
CA THR A 25 -3.45 -6.67 5.40
C THR A 25 -3.21 -8.18 5.36
N GLY A 26 -3.12 -8.77 4.17
CA GLY A 26 -2.93 -10.21 4.02
C GLY A 26 -4.21 -11.02 4.26
N GLU A 27 -5.39 -10.39 4.12
CA GLU A 27 -6.68 -11.04 4.28
C GLU A 27 -7.65 -10.55 3.21
N PRO A 28 -8.30 -11.45 2.42
CA PRO A 28 -8.27 -12.92 2.51
C PRO A 28 -7.13 -13.59 1.71
N VAL A 29 -6.14 -12.85 1.21
CA VAL A 29 -5.03 -13.36 0.38
C VAL A 29 -3.71 -13.16 1.09
N PRO A 30 -2.66 -13.96 0.86
CA PRO A 30 -1.36 -13.74 1.47
C PRO A 30 -0.88 -12.30 1.32
N LYS A 31 -0.28 -11.77 2.39
CA LYS A 31 0.29 -10.43 2.40
C LYS A 31 1.37 -10.32 1.33
N ASP A 32 1.26 -9.30 0.50
CA ASP A 32 2.19 -9.02 -0.60
C ASP A 32 2.39 -7.49 -0.68
N VAL A 33 3.46 -7.02 -0.05
CA VAL A 33 3.71 -5.57 0.07
C VAL A 33 4.01 -4.95 -1.29
N GLU A 34 4.68 -5.67 -2.19
CA GLU A 34 5.02 -5.16 -3.52
C GLU A 34 3.77 -4.95 -4.37
N LYS A 35 2.87 -5.94 -4.43
CA LYS A 35 1.58 -5.77 -5.10
C LYS A 35 0.76 -4.68 -4.46
N ALA A 36 0.77 -4.59 -3.14
CA ALA A 36 0.01 -3.55 -2.47
C ALA A 36 0.50 -2.15 -2.83
N LEU A 37 1.81 -1.94 -2.87
CA LEU A 37 2.41 -0.68 -3.29
C LEU A 37 2.04 -0.37 -4.74
N ALA A 38 2.12 -1.35 -5.65
CA ALA A 38 1.74 -1.16 -7.05
C ALA A 38 0.29 -0.67 -7.20
N TYR A 39 -0.67 -1.34 -6.54
CA TYR A 39 -2.08 -0.95 -6.60
C TYR A 39 -2.36 0.40 -5.90
N LEU A 40 -1.72 0.67 -4.76
CA LEU A 40 -1.87 1.94 -4.07
C LEU A 40 -1.29 3.11 -4.88
N THR A 41 -0.13 2.92 -5.53
CA THR A 41 0.48 3.92 -6.40
C THR A 41 -0.42 4.21 -7.60
N ALA A 42 -0.88 3.17 -8.31
CA ALA A 42 -1.80 3.34 -9.43
C ALA A 42 -3.09 4.08 -9.04
N SER A 43 -3.61 3.83 -7.83
CA SER A 43 -4.75 4.56 -7.31
C SER A 43 -4.42 6.00 -6.93
N ALA A 44 -3.24 6.25 -6.35
CA ALA A 44 -2.81 7.57 -5.90
C ALA A 44 -2.52 8.51 -7.07
N ASP A 45 -1.96 7.98 -8.17
CA ASP A 45 -1.68 8.71 -9.41
C ASP A 45 -2.97 9.23 -10.08
N GLN A 46 -4.11 8.60 -9.79
CA GLN A 46 -5.43 9.05 -10.24
C GLN A 46 -6.09 10.06 -9.28
N GLY A 47 -5.42 10.48 -8.22
CA GLY A 47 -5.93 11.45 -7.25
C GLY A 47 -6.71 10.84 -6.07
N ASN A 48 -6.64 9.52 -5.86
CA ASN A 48 -7.26 8.91 -4.69
C ASN A 48 -6.51 9.31 -3.40
N GLN A 49 -7.09 10.26 -2.67
CA GLN A 49 -6.57 10.74 -1.39
C GLN A 49 -6.34 9.63 -0.34
N PHE A 50 -7.14 8.57 -0.35
CA PHE A 50 -6.97 7.46 0.59
C PHE A 50 -5.74 6.62 0.27
N ALA A 51 -5.44 6.46 -1.02
CA ALA A 51 -4.25 5.75 -1.47
C ALA A 51 -2.99 6.59 -1.21
N GLN A 52 -3.03 7.89 -1.50
CA GLN A 52 -1.96 8.83 -1.18
C GLN A 52 -1.65 8.83 0.33
N TYR A 53 -2.69 8.89 1.17
CA TYR A 53 -2.53 8.80 2.63
C TYR A 53 -1.95 7.45 3.07
N ALA A 54 -2.40 6.34 2.48
CA ALA A 54 -1.87 5.01 2.80
C ALA A 54 -0.37 4.90 2.45
N LEU A 55 0.05 5.36 1.27
CA LEU A 55 1.45 5.40 0.86
C LEU A 55 2.28 6.29 1.79
N GLY A 56 1.79 7.50 2.11
CA GLY A 56 2.46 8.40 3.04
C GLY A 56 2.73 7.76 4.40
N LYS A 57 1.76 7.02 4.93
CA LYS A 57 1.96 6.24 6.16
C LYS A 57 3.03 5.16 6.00
N LEU A 58 3.01 4.39 4.91
CA LEU A 58 4.00 3.34 4.67
C LEU A 58 5.42 3.88 4.61
N TYR A 59 5.63 5.00 3.90
CA TYR A 59 6.94 5.66 3.84
C TYR A 59 7.38 6.17 5.22
N LEU A 60 6.47 6.77 5.99
CA LEU A 60 6.79 7.26 7.33
C LEU A 60 7.16 6.12 8.27
N PHE A 61 6.40 5.02 8.27
CA PHE A 61 6.70 3.84 9.08
C PHE A 61 8.01 3.18 8.67
N GLY A 62 8.26 3.00 7.36
CA GLY A 62 9.51 2.47 6.86
C GLY A 62 10.72 3.32 7.27
N ARG A 63 10.60 4.65 7.15
CA ARG A 63 11.66 5.58 7.58
C ARG A 63 11.87 5.55 9.10
N MET A 64 10.80 5.45 9.89
CA MET A 64 10.91 5.37 11.35
C MET A 64 11.58 4.05 11.77
N PHE A 65 11.20 2.94 11.14
CA PHE A 65 11.82 1.63 11.37
C PHE A 65 13.33 1.66 11.03
N LEU A 66 13.71 2.20 9.87
CA LEU A 66 15.13 2.34 9.54
C LEU A 66 15.87 3.25 10.53
N ARG A 67 15.23 4.33 11.01
CA ARG A 67 15.86 5.24 11.98
C ARG A 67 16.08 4.61 13.35
N ILE A 68 15.18 3.73 13.83
CA ILE A 68 15.37 3.05 15.11
C ILE A 68 16.48 2.00 15.03
N VAL A 69 16.58 1.25 13.92
CA VAL A 69 17.58 0.19 13.76
C VAL A 69 18.97 0.76 13.47
N SER A 70 19.05 1.93 12.82
CA SER A 70 20.32 2.60 12.52
C SER A 70 20.86 3.49 13.64
N ARG A 71 20.21 3.56 14.80
CA ARG A 71 20.79 4.25 15.96
C ARG A 71 21.73 3.26 16.69
N PRO A 72 23.06 3.45 16.64
CA PRO A 72 23.93 2.73 17.55
C PRO A 72 23.56 3.18 18.96
N GLU A 73 23.20 2.21 19.80
CA GLU A 73 23.13 2.36 21.23
C GLU A 73 24.55 2.60 21.76
N ASN A 74 24.98 3.86 21.70
CA ASN A 74 26.15 4.34 22.41
C ASN A 74 25.79 4.38 23.91
N GLY A 75 26.11 3.28 24.59
CA GLY A 75 26.28 3.24 26.05
C GLY A 75 27.59 3.87 26.47
#